data_AF-A0A8P0PG38-F1
#
_entry.id   AF-A0A8P0PG38-F1
#
_cell.length_a   1.000
_cell.length_b   1.000
_cell.length_c   1.000
_cell.angle_alpha   90.00
_cell.angle_beta   90.00
_cell.angle_gamma   90.00
#
_symmetry.space_group_name_H-M   'P 1'
#
loop_
_entity.id
_entity.type
_entity.pdbx_description
1 polymer ?
#
loop_
_entity_poly.entity_id
_entity_poly.type
_entity_poly.pdbx_seq_one_letter_code
_entity_poly.pdbx_strand_id
1 'polypeptide(L)'
;MAAIAATAGRLLRLRAAGAEGQWCRLRGAGLQAASAAGDAAQRRHVAHFTFQPDPEPQEYGQTQKMNLFQAITSALDNSLAKDPTAVIFGEDVAFGGVFRCTVGLRDKYGKDRVFNTPLCEQGIVGFGIGIAVTGATAIAEIQFADYIFPAFDQVHVIREVASMAQEKLGVSCEVIDLRTILPWDVDTVCKSVIKTGRLLISHEAPLTGGFASEISSTVQEECFLNLEAPISRVCGYDTPFPHIFEPFYIPDKWKCYDALRKMINY
;
A
#
# COMPACT_ATOMS: atom_id res chain seq x y z
N MET A 1 -1.84 5.07 0.28
CA MET A 1 -1.48 6.07 1.32
C MET A 1 -1.49 5.38 2.66
N ALA A 2 -0.42 5.51 3.43
CA ALA A 2 -0.26 4.79 4.69
C ALA A 2 0.03 5.74 5.86
N ALA A 3 -0.53 5.43 7.01
CA ALA A 3 -0.29 6.13 8.27
C ALA A 3 0.42 5.20 9.25
N ILE A 4 1.44 5.73 9.95
CA ILE A 4 2.04 5.09 11.12
C ILE A 4 1.61 5.87 12.36
N ALA A 5 1.02 5.16 13.32
CA ALA A 5 0.79 5.66 14.66
C ALA A 5 1.77 4.94 15.62
N ALA A 6 2.58 5.65 16.40
CA ALA A 6 3.69 5.04 17.14
C ALA A 6 3.70 5.41 18.62
N THR A 7 3.92 4.41 19.50
CA THR A 7 3.92 4.61 20.97
C THR A 7 5.30 4.31 21.54
N ALA A 8 5.84 5.24 22.37
CA ALA A 8 7.04 5.00 23.16
C ALA A 8 6.68 4.29 24.47
N GLY A 9 6.56 2.96 24.44
CA GLY A 9 6.22 2.15 25.61
C GLY A 9 7.35 1.21 26.02
N ARG A 10 7.94 1.43 27.20
CA ARG A 10 8.79 0.43 27.88
C ARG A 10 8.02 -0.89 28.00
N LEU A 11 8.66 -1.98 27.61
CA LEU A 11 8.24 -3.34 27.95
C LEU A 11 8.09 -3.47 29.47
N LEU A 12 6.87 -3.37 30.00
CA LEU A 12 6.56 -3.90 31.31
C LEU A 12 6.56 -5.43 31.13
N ARG A 13 7.69 -6.07 31.46
CA ARG A 13 7.79 -7.53 31.57
C ARG A 13 6.82 -7.98 32.65
N LEU A 14 5.61 -8.38 32.25
CA LEU A 14 4.76 -9.23 33.08
C LEU A 14 5.44 -10.59 33.21
N ARG A 15 6.11 -10.81 34.35
CA ARG A 15 6.50 -12.14 34.80
C ARG A 15 5.23 -12.95 35.01
N ALA A 16 4.95 -13.89 34.11
CA ALA A 16 4.10 -15.02 34.45
C ALA A 16 4.89 -15.94 35.39
N ALA A 17 4.31 -16.15 36.57
CA ALA A 17 4.79 -17.09 37.57
C ALA A 17 4.45 -18.54 37.16
N GLY A 18 5.40 -19.45 37.38
CA GLY A 18 5.13 -20.88 37.51
C GLY A 18 5.38 -21.73 36.27
N ALA A 19 6.52 -22.42 36.24
CA ALA A 19 6.65 -23.87 36.04
C ALA A 19 8.12 -24.23 35.76
N GLU A 20 8.64 -25.18 36.53
CA GLU A 20 10.01 -25.68 36.54
C GLU A 20 10.36 -26.53 35.31
N GLY A 21 11.67 -26.59 35.01
CA GLY A 21 12.32 -27.80 34.50
C GLY A 21 12.38 -27.97 32.98
N GLN A 22 13.56 -27.77 32.38
CA GLN A 22 14.50 -28.84 31.99
C GLN A 22 15.52 -28.29 30.98
N TRP A 23 16.79 -28.29 31.37
CA TRP A 23 17.92 -27.94 30.51
C TRP A 23 18.48 -29.22 29.87
N CYS A 24 18.46 -29.33 28.55
CA CYS A 24 19.14 -30.41 27.83
C CYS A 24 20.27 -29.84 26.95
N ARG A 25 21.51 -30.00 27.42
CA ARG A 25 22.71 -29.94 26.57
C ARG A 25 22.83 -31.25 25.81
N LEU A 26 22.93 -31.19 24.49
CA LEU A 26 23.48 -32.28 23.69
C LEU A 26 24.79 -31.78 23.04
N ARG A 27 25.92 -32.31 23.52
CA ARG A 27 27.20 -32.33 22.80
C ARG A 27 27.35 -33.71 22.16
N GLY A 28 27.77 -33.76 20.90
CA GLY A 28 28.50 -34.92 20.39
C GLY A 28 28.27 -35.30 18.93
N ALA A 29 29.22 -34.87 18.10
CA ALA A 29 29.72 -35.56 16.90
C ALA A 29 28.86 -35.61 15.63
N GLY A 30 29.16 -34.68 14.73
CA GLY A 30 28.93 -34.78 13.30
C GLY A 30 29.75 -33.71 12.59
N LEU A 31 30.97 -34.06 12.17
CA LEU A 31 31.78 -33.22 11.28
C LEU A 31 30.98 -32.95 9.99
N GLN A 32 30.55 -31.71 9.79
CA GLN A 32 30.26 -31.18 8.46
C GLN A 32 31.02 -29.88 8.27
N ALA A 33 31.66 -29.81 7.10
CA ALA A 33 32.66 -28.82 6.73
C ALA A 33 32.16 -27.39 6.96
N ALA A 34 33.01 -26.58 7.58
CA ALA A 34 32.90 -25.14 7.54
C ALA A 34 33.05 -24.69 6.08
N SER A 35 31.92 -24.54 5.38
CA SER A 35 31.92 -23.82 4.11
C SER A 35 32.13 -22.34 4.44
N ALA A 36 33.19 -21.80 3.87
CA ALA A 36 33.63 -20.42 4.00
C ALA A 36 32.47 -19.43 4.13
N ALA A 37 32.57 -18.59 5.16
CA ALA A 37 31.93 -17.29 5.18
C ALA A 37 32.46 -16.49 3.99
N GLY A 38 31.83 -16.69 2.84
CA GLY A 38 31.96 -15.81 1.70
C GLY A 38 31.15 -14.56 2.00
N ASP A 39 31.80 -13.41 1.89
CA ASP A 39 31.17 -12.09 1.80
C ASP A 39 29.82 -12.20 1.09
N ALA A 40 28.74 -12.07 1.85
CA ALA A 40 27.43 -11.86 1.28
C ALA A 40 27.46 -10.45 0.69
N ALA A 41 27.97 -10.35 -0.53
CA ALA A 41 27.89 -9.17 -1.36
C ALA A 41 26.47 -8.64 -1.25
N GLN A 42 26.35 -7.49 -0.62
CA GLN A 42 25.12 -6.77 -0.33
C GLN A 42 24.30 -6.71 -1.62
N ARG A 43 23.32 -7.62 -1.76
CA ARG A 43 22.46 -7.67 -2.94
C ARG A 43 21.77 -6.33 -2.97
N ARG A 44 22.12 -5.49 -3.94
CA ARG A 44 21.41 -4.25 -4.20
C ARG A 44 19.99 -4.65 -4.59
N HIS A 45 19.08 -4.63 -3.62
CA HIS A 45 17.66 -4.68 -3.91
C HIS A 45 17.33 -3.38 -4.63
N VAL A 46 17.18 -3.45 -5.95
CA VAL A 46 16.85 -2.28 -6.80
C VAL A 46 15.38 -1.88 -6.60
N ALA A 47 14.56 -2.75 -5.99
CA ALA A 47 13.20 -2.43 -5.59
C ALA A 47 13.18 -1.58 -4.30
N HIS A 48 12.44 -0.47 -4.32
CA HIS A 48 12.27 0.42 -3.17
C HIS A 48 11.32 -0.15 -2.10
N PHE A 49 10.57 -1.20 -2.43
CA PHE A 49 9.69 -1.92 -1.51
C PHE A 49 9.84 -3.44 -1.61
N THR A 50 9.35 -4.15 -0.59
CA THR A 50 9.24 -5.60 -0.57
C THR A 50 7.79 -6.01 -0.32
N PHE A 51 7.16 -6.64 -1.30
CA PHE A 51 5.84 -7.24 -1.13
C PHE A 51 5.94 -8.50 -0.25
N GLN A 52 5.08 -8.59 0.75
CA GLN A 52 4.91 -9.80 1.55
C GLN A 52 3.43 -10.23 1.47
N PRO A 53 3.14 -11.47 1.06
CA PRO A 53 1.77 -11.96 1.01
C PRO A 53 1.21 -12.10 2.43
N ASP A 54 -0.05 -11.69 2.61
CA ASP A 54 -0.80 -12.00 3.82
C ASP A 54 -1.20 -13.49 3.85
N PRO A 55 -1.51 -14.06 5.03
CA PRO A 55 -1.97 -15.44 5.14
C PRO A 55 -3.22 -15.69 4.29
N GLU A 56 -3.33 -16.87 3.69
CA GLU A 56 -4.49 -17.21 2.86
C GLU A 56 -5.79 -17.19 3.70
N PRO A 57 -6.75 -16.29 3.40
CA PRO A 57 -7.99 -16.24 4.13
C PRO A 57 -8.85 -17.44 3.77
N GLN A 58 -9.26 -18.23 4.78
CA GLN A 58 -10.11 -19.42 4.58
C GLN A 58 -11.60 -19.07 4.33
N GLU A 59 -11.98 -17.81 4.50
CA GLU A 59 -13.37 -17.37 4.54
C GLU A 59 -14.03 -17.22 3.17
N TYR A 60 -13.24 -17.09 2.10
CA TYR A 60 -13.75 -16.73 0.76
C TYR A 60 -13.78 -17.90 -0.25
N GLY A 61 -13.65 -19.14 0.24
CA GLY A 61 -13.71 -20.34 -0.60
C GLY A 61 -12.38 -20.65 -1.30
N GLN A 62 -12.45 -21.19 -2.52
CA GLN A 62 -11.26 -21.63 -3.26
C GLN A 62 -10.40 -20.43 -3.68
N THR A 63 -9.13 -20.43 -3.28
CA THR A 63 -8.15 -19.40 -3.63
C THR A 63 -7.20 -19.88 -4.72
N GLN A 64 -6.65 -18.94 -5.49
CA GLN A 64 -5.58 -19.19 -6.44
C GLN A 64 -4.56 -18.06 -6.35
N LYS A 65 -3.28 -18.41 -6.46
CA LYS A 65 -2.20 -17.42 -6.44
C LYS A 65 -2.27 -16.56 -7.72
N MET A 66 -2.49 -15.27 -7.53
CA MET A 66 -2.57 -14.27 -8.60
C MET A 66 -1.65 -13.09 -8.27
N ASN A 67 -1.05 -12.49 -9.30
CA ASN A 67 -0.49 -11.15 -9.18
C ASN A 67 -1.60 -10.08 -9.30
N LEU A 68 -1.26 -8.80 -9.14
CA LEU A 68 -2.26 -7.73 -9.10
C LEU A 68 -3.05 -7.59 -10.41
N PHE A 69 -2.40 -7.66 -11.59
CA PHE A 69 -3.13 -7.53 -12.85
C PHE A 69 -4.08 -8.72 -13.08
N GLN A 70 -3.68 -9.94 -12.68
CA GLN A 70 -4.53 -11.12 -12.73
C GLN A 70 -5.73 -11.00 -11.79
N ALA A 71 -5.52 -10.43 -10.59
CA ALA A 71 -6.60 -10.16 -9.65
C ALA A 71 -7.59 -9.14 -10.22
N ILE A 72 -7.11 -8.10 -10.93
CA ILE A 72 -7.96 -7.14 -11.66
C ILE A 72 -8.75 -7.87 -12.74
N THR A 73 -8.11 -8.71 -13.57
CA THR A 73 -8.82 -9.50 -14.59
C THR A 73 -9.90 -10.39 -13.98
N SER A 74 -9.61 -11.06 -12.87
CA SER A 74 -10.58 -11.91 -12.15
C SER A 74 -11.77 -11.09 -11.62
N ALA A 75 -11.53 -9.89 -11.08
CA ALA A 75 -12.58 -8.99 -10.61
C ALA A 75 -13.46 -8.47 -11.75
N LEU A 76 -12.86 -8.14 -12.89
CA LEU A 76 -13.57 -7.73 -14.11
C LEU A 76 -14.38 -8.89 -14.68
N ASP A 77 -13.80 -10.09 -14.75
CA ASP A 77 -14.48 -11.31 -15.19
C ASP A 77 -15.73 -11.59 -14.34
N ASN A 78 -15.59 -11.59 -13.02
CA ASN A 78 -16.72 -11.75 -12.10
C ASN A 78 -17.80 -10.66 -12.29
N SER A 79 -17.39 -9.44 -12.60
CA SER A 79 -18.32 -8.32 -12.84
C SER A 79 -19.10 -8.50 -14.14
N LEU A 80 -18.44 -8.89 -15.24
CA LEU A 80 -19.10 -9.14 -16.50
C LEU A 80 -19.98 -10.39 -16.48
N ALA A 81 -19.61 -11.40 -15.69
CA ALA A 81 -20.41 -12.61 -15.49
C ALA A 81 -21.74 -12.32 -14.75
N LYS A 82 -21.68 -11.52 -13.68
CA LYS A 82 -22.84 -11.28 -12.80
C LYS A 82 -23.77 -10.17 -13.30
N ASP A 83 -23.23 -9.19 -14.02
CA ASP A 83 -23.98 -8.04 -14.52
C ASP A 83 -23.97 -8.06 -16.05
N PRO A 84 -25.12 -8.32 -16.72
CA PRO A 84 -25.19 -8.35 -18.18
C PRO A 84 -25.02 -6.97 -18.83
N THR A 85 -25.20 -5.88 -18.08
CA THR A 85 -25.08 -4.50 -18.58
C THR A 85 -23.65 -3.96 -18.55
N ALA A 86 -22.75 -4.62 -17.81
CA ALA A 86 -21.40 -4.12 -17.62
C ALA A 86 -20.60 -4.10 -18.92
N VAL A 87 -19.92 -2.99 -19.19
CA VAL A 87 -19.01 -2.84 -20.33
C VAL A 87 -17.67 -2.29 -19.88
N ILE A 88 -16.61 -2.77 -20.51
CA ILE A 88 -15.23 -2.31 -20.33
C ILE A 88 -14.79 -1.61 -21.60
N PHE A 89 -14.28 -0.39 -21.46
CA PHE A 89 -13.81 0.39 -22.59
C PHE A 89 -12.66 1.29 -22.19
N GLY A 90 -11.81 1.61 -23.16
CA GLY A 90 -10.63 2.42 -22.99
C GLY A 90 -9.65 2.22 -24.13
N GLU A 91 -8.46 2.78 -23.97
CA GLU A 91 -7.40 2.63 -24.96
C GLU A 91 -6.80 1.23 -24.84
N ASP A 92 -6.74 0.50 -25.96
CA ASP A 92 -6.05 -0.79 -26.04
C ASP A 92 -6.58 -1.94 -25.15
N VAL A 93 -7.73 -1.77 -24.50
CA VAL A 93 -8.34 -2.79 -23.62
C VAL A 93 -8.77 -4.05 -24.37
N ALA A 94 -9.02 -3.97 -25.68
CA ALA A 94 -9.66 -5.03 -26.43
C ALA A 94 -8.73 -6.20 -26.79
N PHE A 95 -7.40 -5.97 -26.85
CA PHE A 95 -6.42 -7.07 -26.98
C PHE A 95 -5.93 -7.59 -25.62
N GLY A 96 -6.25 -6.85 -24.54
CA GLY A 96 -5.87 -7.20 -23.17
C GLY A 96 -5.28 -6.07 -22.34
N GLY A 97 -5.12 -4.86 -22.91
CA GLY A 97 -4.53 -3.71 -22.25
C GLY A 97 -3.00 -3.78 -22.21
N VAL A 98 -2.36 -2.61 -22.09
CA VAL A 98 -0.88 -2.51 -22.03
C VAL A 98 -0.29 -3.21 -20.80
N PHE A 99 -1.06 -3.27 -19.71
CA PHE A 99 -0.71 -3.97 -18.46
C PHE A 99 -1.33 -5.37 -18.32
N ARG A 100 -1.97 -5.89 -19.37
CA ARG A 100 -2.63 -7.22 -19.39
C ARG A 100 -3.84 -7.38 -18.46
N CYS A 101 -4.44 -6.29 -17.98
CA CYS A 101 -5.57 -6.33 -17.05
C CYS A 101 -6.87 -6.88 -17.66
N THR A 102 -7.04 -6.84 -18.99
CA THR A 102 -8.29 -7.24 -19.67
C THR A 102 -8.12 -8.43 -20.62
N VAL A 103 -7.01 -9.17 -20.52
CA VAL A 103 -6.68 -10.30 -21.42
C VAL A 103 -7.80 -11.36 -21.40
N GLY A 104 -8.23 -11.78 -22.59
CA GLY A 104 -9.24 -12.83 -22.77
C GLY A 104 -10.69 -12.43 -22.46
N LEU A 105 -10.93 -11.25 -21.88
CA LEU A 105 -12.29 -10.81 -21.55
C LEU A 105 -13.13 -10.54 -22.81
N ARG A 106 -12.53 -9.98 -23.85
CA ARG A 106 -13.22 -9.75 -25.13
C ARG A 106 -13.65 -11.05 -25.81
N ASP A 107 -12.79 -12.06 -25.79
CA ASP A 107 -13.09 -13.35 -26.41
C ASP A 107 -14.22 -14.07 -25.65
N LYS A 108 -14.27 -13.90 -24.33
CA LYS A 108 -15.28 -14.50 -23.45
C LYS A 108 -16.64 -13.78 -23.49
N TYR A 109 -16.65 -12.45 -23.48
CA TYR A 109 -17.87 -11.64 -23.33
C TYR A 109 -18.32 -10.91 -24.60
N GLY A 110 -17.52 -10.98 -25.66
CA GLY A 110 -17.82 -10.38 -26.95
C GLY A 110 -17.30 -8.96 -27.10
N LYS A 111 -17.15 -8.56 -28.37
CA LYS A 111 -16.65 -7.24 -28.79
C LYS A 111 -17.54 -6.06 -28.38
N ASP A 112 -18.82 -6.30 -28.11
CA ASP A 112 -19.76 -5.24 -27.75
C ASP A 112 -19.67 -4.88 -26.25
N ARG A 113 -19.05 -5.75 -25.44
CA ARG A 113 -18.84 -5.53 -24.00
C ARG A 113 -17.42 -5.15 -23.63
N VAL A 114 -16.43 -5.48 -24.47
CA VAL A 114 -15.03 -5.11 -24.26
C VAL A 114 -14.48 -4.54 -25.57
N PHE A 115 -14.32 -3.22 -25.63
CA PHE A 115 -13.97 -2.51 -26.87
C PHE A 115 -13.02 -1.33 -26.67
N ASN A 116 -12.27 -1.02 -27.73
CA ASN A 116 -11.36 0.11 -27.75
C ASN A 116 -12.10 1.42 -28.00
N THR A 117 -11.62 2.50 -27.39
CA THR A 117 -12.02 3.88 -27.69
C THR A 117 -10.96 4.59 -28.53
N PRO A 118 -11.27 5.74 -29.15
CA PRO A 118 -10.26 6.67 -29.63
C PRO A 118 -9.35 7.15 -28.49
N LEU A 119 -8.16 7.65 -28.84
CA LEU A 119 -7.20 8.25 -27.89
C LEU A 119 -7.70 9.62 -27.41
N CYS A 120 -8.58 9.62 -26.40
CA CYS A 120 -9.23 10.82 -25.88
C CYS A 120 -9.85 10.56 -24.50
N GLU A 121 -9.14 10.87 -23.42
CA GLU A 121 -9.52 10.59 -22.03
C GLU A 121 -10.81 11.31 -21.63
N GLN A 122 -10.96 12.58 -22.02
CA GLN A 122 -12.20 13.34 -21.81
C GLN A 122 -13.40 12.66 -22.49
N GLY A 123 -13.17 12.05 -23.66
CA GLY A 123 -14.18 11.29 -24.40
C GLY A 123 -14.52 9.98 -23.70
N ILE A 124 -13.52 9.27 -23.18
CA ILE A 124 -13.69 8.03 -22.41
C ILE A 124 -14.55 8.28 -21.17
N VAL A 125 -14.20 9.29 -20.36
CA VAL A 125 -14.95 9.62 -19.14
C VAL A 125 -16.36 10.11 -19.48
N GLY A 126 -16.51 11.02 -20.44
CA GLY A 126 -17.82 11.52 -20.86
C GLY A 126 -18.74 10.42 -21.41
N PHE A 127 -18.19 9.50 -22.20
CA PHE A 127 -18.92 8.34 -22.70
C PHE A 127 -19.32 7.38 -21.59
N GLY A 128 -18.43 7.13 -20.62
CA GLY A 128 -18.73 6.33 -19.44
C GLY A 128 -19.84 6.92 -18.58
N ILE A 129 -19.86 8.24 -18.40
CA ILE A 129 -20.97 8.93 -17.73
C ILE A 129 -22.28 8.69 -18.49
N GLY A 130 -22.28 8.80 -19.83
CA GLY A 130 -23.46 8.54 -20.64
C GLY A 130 -24.02 7.12 -20.48
N ILE A 131 -23.15 6.11 -20.42
CA ILE A 131 -23.53 4.71 -20.15
C ILE A 131 -24.09 4.56 -18.72
N ALA A 132 -23.43 5.15 -17.73
CA ALA A 132 -23.87 5.08 -16.34
C ALA A 132 -25.25 5.75 -16.15
N VAL A 133 -25.53 6.84 -16.88
CA VAL A 133 -26.83 7.55 -16.84
C VAL A 133 -27.97 6.69 -17.36
N THR A 134 -27.73 5.78 -18.32
CA THR A 134 -28.76 4.86 -18.80
C THR A 134 -28.99 3.67 -17.85
N GLY A 135 -28.22 3.58 -16.77
CA GLY A 135 -28.31 2.52 -15.76
C GLY A 135 -27.43 1.31 -16.03
N ALA A 136 -26.53 1.36 -17.02
CA ALA A 136 -25.57 0.31 -17.30
C ALA A 136 -24.24 0.55 -16.56
N THR A 137 -23.58 -0.54 -16.14
CA THR A 137 -22.28 -0.44 -15.46
C THR A 137 -21.17 -0.08 -16.45
N ALA A 138 -20.57 1.09 -16.29
CA ALA A 138 -19.49 1.58 -17.14
C ALA A 138 -18.12 1.43 -16.44
N ILE A 139 -17.24 0.58 -16.97
CA ILE A 139 -15.89 0.37 -16.45
C ILE A 139 -14.88 0.97 -17.44
N ALA A 140 -14.47 2.21 -17.19
CA ALA A 140 -13.51 2.92 -18.03
C ALA A 140 -12.06 2.65 -17.57
N GLU A 141 -11.17 2.35 -18.51
CA GLU A 141 -9.72 2.31 -18.28
C GLU A 141 -9.06 3.60 -18.79
N ILE A 142 -8.21 4.21 -17.95
CA ILE A 142 -7.29 5.29 -18.32
C ILE A 142 -5.87 4.71 -18.25
N GLN A 143 -5.13 4.80 -19.35
CA GLN A 143 -3.94 3.96 -19.58
C GLN A 143 -2.80 4.18 -18.59
N PHE A 144 -2.58 5.41 -18.13
CA PHE A 144 -1.53 5.73 -17.16
C PHE A 144 -2.04 6.60 -16.02
N ALA A 145 -1.62 6.25 -14.80
CA ALA A 145 -1.94 6.97 -13.58
C ALA A 145 -1.11 8.25 -13.39
N ASP A 146 -0.23 8.63 -14.34
CA ASP A 146 0.36 9.97 -14.45
C ASP A 146 -0.71 11.08 -14.41
N TYR A 147 -1.99 10.72 -14.60
CA TYR A 147 -3.15 11.59 -14.47
C TYR A 147 -4.06 11.34 -13.25
N ILE A 148 -3.83 10.32 -12.38
CA ILE A 148 -4.82 9.92 -11.34
C ILE A 148 -4.26 9.31 -10.02
N PHE A 149 -2.97 9.48 -9.72
CA PHE A 149 -2.29 9.27 -8.40
C PHE A 149 -1.50 7.95 -8.19
N PRO A 150 -0.20 8.03 -7.89
CA PRO A 150 0.60 6.93 -7.35
C PRO A 150 0.50 6.89 -5.81
N ALA A 151 -0.07 5.81 -5.25
CA ALA A 151 -0.16 5.64 -3.80
C ALA A 151 -0.17 4.19 -3.29
N PHE A 152 -0.02 3.20 -4.19
CA PHE A 152 -0.15 1.78 -3.85
C PHE A 152 1.14 1.20 -3.22
N ASP A 153 2.30 1.77 -3.54
CA ASP A 153 3.57 1.26 -3.02
C ASP A 153 3.79 1.58 -1.52
N GLN A 154 3.31 2.74 -1.09
CA GLN A 154 3.66 3.33 0.20
C GLN A 154 3.31 2.50 1.44
N VAL A 155 2.33 1.60 1.36
CA VAL A 155 1.98 0.69 2.47
C VAL A 155 3.14 -0.26 2.79
N HIS A 156 3.84 -0.76 1.77
CA HIS A 156 4.94 -1.70 1.94
C HIS A 156 6.17 -1.01 2.54
N VAL A 157 6.47 0.19 2.06
CA VAL A 157 7.53 1.05 2.60
C VAL A 157 7.32 1.28 4.09
N ILE A 158 6.09 1.65 4.47
CA ILE A 158 5.71 1.94 5.85
C ILE A 158 5.74 0.68 6.75
N ARG A 159 5.33 -0.48 6.24
CA ARG A 159 5.47 -1.76 6.95
C ARG A 159 6.93 -2.11 7.24
N GLU A 160 7.84 -1.85 6.29
CA GLU A 160 9.28 -2.03 6.51
C GLU A 160 9.81 -1.05 7.56
N VAL A 161 9.38 0.21 7.52
CA VAL A 161 9.73 1.23 8.53
C VAL A 161 9.28 0.82 9.93
N ALA A 162 8.08 0.24 10.07
CA ALA A 162 7.60 -0.29 11.34
C ALA A 162 8.52 -1.41 11.88
N SER A 163 9.00 -2.31 11.02
CA SER A 163 9.99 -3.34 11.41
C SER A 163 11.31 -2.69 11.84
N MET A 164 11.81 -1.72 11.07
CA MET A 164 13.05 -1.00 11.39
C MET A 164 12.94 -0.24 12.71
N ALA A 165 11.80 0.38 13.00
CA ALA A 165 11.55 1.10 14.25
C ALA A 165 11.52 0.15 15.46
N GLN A 166 10.89 -1.01 15.31
CA GLN A 166 10.86 -2.05 16.34
C GLN A 166 12.26 -2.60 16.64
N GLU A 167 13.05 -2.90 15.61
CA GLU A 167 14.40 -3.47 15.76
C GLU A 167 15.44 -2.47 16.29
N LYS A 168 15.42 -1.24 15.77
CA LYS A 168 16.49 -0.25 16.03
C LYS A 168 16.19 0.68 17.20
N LEU A 169 14.91 1.00 17.42
CA LEU A 169 14.48 1.96 18.44
C LEU A 169 13.62 1.32 19.54
N GLY A 170 13.17 0.08 19.36
CA GLY A 170 12.22 -0.56 20.28
C GLY A 170 10.84 0.10 20.28
N VAL A 171 10.47 0.77 19.18
CA VAL A 171 9.21 1.51 19.04
C VAL A 171 8.14 0.63 18.42
N SER A 172 6.97 0.56 19.06
CA SER A 172 5.80 -0.12 18.49
C SER A 172 5.06 0.82 17.55
N CYS A 173 4.84 0.36 16.32
CA CYS A 173 4.19 1.10 15.25
C CYS A 173 2.92 0.38 14.81
N GLU A 174 1.81 1.12 14.72
CA GLU A 174 0.57 0.69 14.08
C GLU A 174 0.55 1.19 12.65
N VAL A 175 0.41 0.27 11.70
CA VAL A 175 0.39 0.56 10.26
C VAL A 175 -1.06 0.50 9.77
N ILE A 176 -1.52 1.60 9.17
CA ILE A 176 -2.86 1.71 8.60
C ILE A 176 -2.73 1.97 7.11
N ASP A 177 -3.31 1.08 6.30
CA ASP A 177 -3.61 1.36 4.90
C ASP A 177 -4.98 2.02 4.80
N LEU A 178 -5.02 3.24 4.28
CA LEU A 178 -6.25 4.02 4.20
C LEU A 178 -7.26 3.42 3.20
N ARG A 179 -6.77 2.75 2.15
CA ARG A 179 -7.53 2.18 1.01
C ARG A 179 -8.38 3.19 0.23
N THR A 180 -9.35 3.85 0.87
CA THR A 180 -10.26 4.84 0.27
C THR A 180 -9.81 6.26 0.61
N ILE A 181 -9.56 7.09 -0.41
CA ILE A 181 -9.18 8.50 -0.23
C ILE A 181 -10.39 9.37 0.10
N LEU A 182 -11.53 9.19 -0.57
CA LEU A 182 -12.73 9.99 -0.36
C LEU A 182 -13.99 9.14 -0.59
N PRO A 183 -14.93 9.08 0.36
CA PRO A 183 -14.80 9.48 1.76
C PRO A 183 -13.81 8.56 2.51
N TRP A 184 -12.86 9.14 3.25
CA TRP A 184 -11.88 8.36 4.01
C TRP A 184 -12.38 8.01 5.41
N ASP A 185 -11.79 6.96 5.99
CA ASP A 185 -12.14 6.47 7.32
C ASP A 185 -11.45 7.28 8.42
N VAL A 186 -12.10 8.39 8.80
CA VAL A 186 -11.64 9.31 9.85
C VAL A 186 -11.54 8.60 11.20
N ASP A 187 -12.56 7.79 11.53
CA ASP A 187 -12.71 7.16 12.84
C ASP A 187 -11.57 6.19 13.13
N THR A 188 -11.20 5.35 12.16
CA THR A 188 -10.10 4.39 12.32
C THR A 188 -8.77 5.10 12.57
N VAL A 189 -8.48 6.17 11.81
CA VAL A 189 -7.24 6.93 11.96
C VAL A 189 -7.23 7.67 13.31
N CYS A 190 -8.30 8.40 13.64
CA CYS A 190 -8.36 9.17 14.89
C CYS A 190 -8.28 8.27 16.12
N LYS A 191 -8.97 7.13 16.11
CA LYS A 191 -8.89 6.12 17.19
C LYS A 191 -7.45 5.60 17.39
N SER A 192 -6.73 5.40 16.29
CA SER A 192 -5.32 4.98 16.35
C SER A 192 -4.43 6.07 16.94
N VAL A 193 -4.63 7.32 16.52
CA VAL A 193 -3.85 8.46 17.01
C VAL A 193 -4.15 8.77 18.48
N ILE A 194 -5.40 8.68 18.92
CA ILE A 194 -5.77 8.83 20.35
C ILE A 194 -5.01 7.81 21.21
N LYS A 195 -4.80 6.59 20.70
CA LYS A 195 -4.10 5.52 21.40
C LYS A 195 -2.58 5.71 21.45
N THR A 196 -1.97 6.20 20.37
CA THR A 196 -0.50 6.26 20.24
C THR A 196 0.08 7.66 20.53
N GLY A 197 -0.73 8.69 20.38
CA GLY A 197 -0.38 10.10 20.53
C GLY A 197 0.51 10.68 19.43
N ARG A 198 0.81 9.93 18.36
CA ARG A 198 1.71 10.36 17.27
C ARG A 198 1.21 9.88 15.92
N LEU A 199 1.41 10.67 14.87
CA LEU A 199 1.02 10.33 13.51
C LEU A 199 2.10 10.72 12.51
N LEU A 200 2.52 9.76 11.68
CA LEU A 200 3.29 9.98 10.46
C LEU A 200 2.49 9.52 9.25
N ILE A 201 2.38 10.37 8.24
CA ILE A 201 1.63 10.14 7.01
C ILE A 201 2.60 10.08 5.83
N SER A 202 2.46 9.09 4.94
CA SER A 202 3.29 8.96 3.74
C SER A 202 2.50 8.70 2.45
N HIS A 203 2.88 9.40 1.37
CA HIS A 203 2.38 9.18 0.01
C HIS A 203 3.38 9.71 -1.05
N GLU A 204 3.37 9.16 -2.26
CA GLU A 204 4.32 9.54 -3.32
C GLU A 204 4.03 10.90 -3.96
N ALA A 205 2.77 11.37 -3.93
CA ALA A 205 2.40 12.68 -4.46
C ALA A 205 3.13 13.84 -3.72
N PRO A 206 3.25 15.02 -4.35
CA PRO A 206 3.86 16.21 -3.76
C PRO A 206 3.28 16.59 -2.38
N LEU A 207 4.12 17.19 -1.53
CA LEU A 207 3.77 17.61 -0.18
C LEU A 207 2.68 18.68 -0.17
N THR A 208 2.79 19.67 -1.04
CA THR A 208 1.87 20.82 -1.12
C THR A 208 0.59 20.40 -1.86
N GLY A 209 -0.56 20.56 -1.22
CA GLY A 209 -1.87 20.15 -1.76
C GLY A 209 -2.11 18.63 -1.77
N GLY A 210 -1.15 17.83 -1.30
CA GLY A 210 -1.32 16.38 -1.16
C GLY A 210 -2.31 16.00 -0.05
N PHE A 211 -2.90 14.81 -0.17
CA PHE A 211 -3.97 14.35 0.75
C PHE A 211 -3.50 14.18 2.20
N ALA A 212 -2.19 14.09 2.48
CA ALA A 212 -1.70 14.15 3.85
C ALA A 212 -2.02 15.46 4.56
N SER A 213 -2.24 16.56 3.83
CA SER A 213 -2.68 17.81 4.43
C SER A 213 -4.06 17.69 5.07
N GLU A 214 -5.03 17.08 4.36
CA GLU A 214 -6.40 16.84 4.82
C GLU A 214 -6.46 15.92 6.04
N ILE A 215 -5.70 14.81 6.02
CA ILE A 215 -5.63 13.91 7.17
C ILE A 215 -4.99 14.62 8.36
N SER A 216 -3.92 15.38 8.11
CA SER A 216 -3.21 16.10 9.17
C SER A 216 -4.09 17.17 9.81
N SER A 217 -4.84 17.96 9.04
CA SER A 217 -5.75 18.98 9.58
C SER A 217 -6.87 18.33 10.38
N THR A 218 -7.53 17.31 9.83
CA THR A 218 -8.64 16.61 10.49
C THR A 218 -8.20 15.97 11.80
N VAL A 219 -7.06 15.27 11.81
CA VAL A 219 -6.53 14.65 13.04
C VAL A 219 -6.09 15.70 14.05
N GLN A 220 -5.55 16.83 13.60
CA GLN A 220 -5.18 17.92 14.51
C GLN A 220 -6.40 18.53 15.21
N GLU A 221 -7.55 18.58 14.53
CA GLU A 221 -8.84 19.04 15.08
C GLU A 221 -9.42 18.02 16.06
N GLU A 222 -9.52 16.75 15.67
CA GLU A 222 -10.19 15.71 16.46
C GLU A 222 -9.32 15.16 17.62
N CYS A 223 -8.00 15.11 17.43
CA CYS A 223 -7.06 14.50 18.37
C CYS A 223 -6.13 15.52 19.05
N PHE A 224 -6.49 16.82 19.06
CA PHE A 224 -5.64 17.91 19.54
C PHE A 224 -4.97 17.64 20.89
N LEU A 225 -5.76 17.14 21.87
CA LEU A 225 -5.29 16.92 23.24
C LEU A 225 -4.41 15.67 23.41
N ASN A 226 -4.39 14.78 22.42
CA ASN A 226 -3.68 13.50 22.48
C ASN A 226 -2.32 13.56 21.80
N LEU A 227 -2.03 14.60 21.04
CA LEU A 227 -0.80 14.69 20.24
C LEU A 227 0.42 15.00 21.12
N GLU A 228 1.34 14.03 21.22
CA GLU A 228 2.61 14.15 21.93
C GLU A 228 3.73 14.77 21.06
N ALA A 229 3.53 14.83 19.74
CA ALA A 229 4.46 15.43 18.79
C ALA A 229 3.70 16.00 17.58
N PRO A 230 4.29 16.96 16.84
CA PRO A 230 3.71 17.45 15.59
C PRO A 230 3.52 16.30 14.58
N ILE A 231 2.38 16.30 13.89
CA ILE A 231 2.08 15.33 12.84
C ILE A 231 3.14 15.45 11.73
N SER A 232 3.76 14.33 11.38
CA SER A 232 4.79 14.28 10.34
C SER A 232 4.21 13.89 8.99
N ARG A 233 4.63 14.56 7.92
CA ARG A 233 4.26 14.24 6.54
C ARG A 233 5.53 13.96 5.73
N VAL A 234 5.65 12.76 5.19
CA VAL A 234 6.77 12.33 4.35
C VAL A 234 6.23 12.07 2.94
N CYS A 235 6.43 13.02 2.05
CA CYS A 235 5.82 13.03 0.73
C CYS A 235 6.86 13.13 -0.39
N GLY A 236 6.43 13.00 -1.64
CA GLY A 236 7.22 13.44 -2.78
C GLY A 236 7.52 14.94 -2.69
N TYR A 237 8.60 15.38 -3.32
CA TYR A 237 8.94 16.81 -3.34
C TYR A 237 7.98 17.60 -4.22
N ASP A 238 7.89 18.90 -3.96
CA ASP A 238 7.12 19.87 -4.77
C ASP A 238 7.87 20.20 -6.09
N THR A 239 8.17 19.15 -6.84
CA THR A 239 8.75 19.19 -8.19
C THR A 239 7.98 18.19 -9.07
N PRO A 240 7.97 18.38 -10.39
CA PRO A 240 7.56 17.33 -11.31
C PRO A 240 8.35 16.03 -11.03
N PHE A 241 7.73 14.88 -11.30
CA PHE A 241 8.35 13.58 -11.06
C PHE A 241 9.57 13.40 -12.01
N PRO A 242 10.79 13.22 -11.48
CA PRO A 242 11.99 13.17 -12.30
C PRO A 242 12.30 11.75 -12.78
N HIS A 243 12.78 11.61 -14.01
CA HIS A 243 13.16 10.31 -14.56
C HIS A 243 14.44 9.74 -13.91
N ILE A 244 15.60 10.42 -14.07
CA ILE A 244 16.89 9.91 -13.52
C ILE A 244 16.99 10.07 -12.00
N PHE A 245 16.23 11.01 -11.42
CA PHE A 245 16.29 11.32 -10.00
C PHE A 245 15.17 10.68 -9.18
N GLU A 246 14.40 9.75 -9.76
CA GLU A 246 13.35 8.99 -9.06
C GLU A 246 13.83 8.44 -7.70
N PRO A 247 15.02 7.80 -7.57
CA PRO A 247 15.49 7.27 -6.29
C PRO A 247 15.68 8.33 -5.20
N PHE A 248 15.90 9.60 -5.60
CA PHE A 248 16.04 10.72 -4.67
C PHE A 248 14.72 11.42 -4.39
N TYR A 249 13.73 11.28 -5.29
CA TYR A 249 12.43 11.93 -5.20
C TYR A 249 11.50 11.18 -4.24
N ILE A 250 11.35 9.86 -4.42
CA ILE A 250 10.35 9.05 -3.73
C ILE A 250 10.50 9.13 -2.19
N PRO A 251 9.39 9.14 -1.43
CA PRO A 251 9.42 9.03 0.01
C PRO A 251 9.74 7.57 0.40
N ASP A 252 11.03 7.25 0.37
CA ASP A 252 11.53 5.91 0.68
C ASP A 252 11.48 5.60 2.19
N LYS A 253 11.81 4.35 2.54
CA LYS A 253 11.86 3.88 3.92
C LYS A 253 12.84 4.65 4.80
N TRP A 254 13.93 5.17 4.23
CA TRP A 254 14.94 5.89 5.00
C TRP A 254 14.45 7.28 5.39
N LYS A 255 13.79 8.00 4.47
CA LYS A 255 13.10 9.27 4.74
C LYS A 255 12.01 9.08 5.80
N CYS A 256 11.18 8.06 5.64
CA CYS A 256 10.12 7.73 6.60
C CYS A 256 10.69 7.39 7.98
N TYR A 257 11.74 6.56 8.04
CA TYR A 257 12.39 6.17 9.29
C TYR A 257 13.06 7.35 10.00
N ASP A 258 13.74 8.25 9.28
CA ASP A 258 14.37 9.42 9.89
C ASP A 258 13.33 10.41 10.45
N ALA A 259 12.23 10.62 9.72
CA ALA A 259 11.11 11.43 10.20
C ALA A 259 10.45 10.82 11.45
N LEU A 260 10.21 9.50 11.46
CA LEU A 260 9.69 8.78 12.62
C LEU A 260 10.64 8.92 13.81
N ARG A 261 11.95 8.73 13.61
CA ARG A 261 12.96 8.87 14.65
C ARG A 261 12.97 10.28 15.26
N LYS A 262 12.85 11.32 14.44
CA LYS A 262 12.75 12.71 14.91
C LYS A 262 11.47 12.92 15.73
N MET A 263 10.34 12.40 15.27
CA MET A 263 9.04 12.51 15.96
C MET A 263 9.00 11.79 17.30
N ILE A 264 9.68 10.64 17.42
CA ILE A 264 9.77 9.90 18.68
C ILE A 264 10.61 10.64 19.75
N ASN A 265 11.56 11.47 19.32
CA ASN A 265 12.45 12.24 20.20
C ASN A 265 12.02 13.70 20.39
N TYR A 266 10.79 14.06 20.00
CA TYR A 266 10.25 15.41 20.16
C TYR A 266 10.06 15.79 21.64
#